data_AF-A0A7X9HNH4-F1
#
_entry.id   AF-A0A7X9HNH4-F1
#
_cell.length_a   1.000
_cell.length_b   1.000
_cell.length_c   1.000
_cell.angle_alpha   90.00
_cell.angle_beta   90.00
_cell.angle_gamma   90.00
#
_symmetry.space_group_name_H-M   'P 1'
#
loop_
_entity.id
_entity.type
_entity.pdbx_description
1 polymer ?
#
loop_
_entity_poly.entity_id
_entity_poly.type
_entity_poly.pdbx_seq_one_letter_code
_entity_poly.pdbx_strand_id
1 'polypeptide(L)'
;MRYELILRAAGESSGARDGLGASLVRRGFVETTTKHHELALPGGVVRLAPSAAGGWDAQADAQRTSQSLTLDFPLGLSDADGRRAIDAAFDLAQENGLELFDPQMGECLSDKDRERVFENWRRSHAFQFEVAGRTDLGVDLPSAPAPKTSSNTRIKILLLLVGLCVLAVLVLRSCLSQLLDRAMNPPAAGAKP
;
A
#
# COMPACT_ATOMS: atom_id res chain seq x y z
N MET A 1 7.64 11.95 -0.53
CA MET A 1 7.60 10.57 0.00
C MET A 1 7.00 10.65 1.39
N ARG A 2 6.24 9.64 1.80
CA ARG A 2 5.44 9.67 3.03
C ARG A 2 5.73 8.41 3.84
N TYR A 3 5.67 8.53 5.16
CA TYR A 3 5.68 7.40 6.07
C TYR A 3 4.23 7.00 6.33
N GLU A 4 3.95 5.71 6.43
CA GLU A 4 2.61 5.16 6.51
C GLU A 4 2.50 4.24 7.73
N LEU A 5 1.42 4.40 8.48
CA LEU A 5 1.01 3.53 9.57
C LEU A 5 -0.44 3.11 9.35
N ILE A 6 -0.75 1.83 9.54
CA ILE A 6 -2.08 1.29 9.25
C ILE A 6 -2.79 0.97 10.56
N LEU A 7 -3.95 1.60 10.77
CA LEU A 7 -4.88 1.30 11.85
C LEU A 7 -5.86 0.23 11.37
N ARG A 8 -5.97 -0.89 12.09
CA ARG A 8 -6.82 -2.03 11.76
C ARG A 8 -7.77 -2.33 12.92
N ALA A 9 -8.98 -2.78 12.63
CA ALA A 9 -9.87 -3.26 13.69
C ALA A 9 -9.31 -4.55 14.31
N ALA A 10 -9.24 -4.60 15.64
CA ALA A 10 -8.95 -5.83 16.37
C ALA A 10 -10.18 -6.76 16.30
N GLY A 11 -10.34 -7.52 15.21
CA GLY A 11 -11.45 -8.48 15.03
C GLY A 11 -12.78 -7.86 14.58
N GLU A 12 -13.90 -8.58 14.81
CA GLU A 12 -15.28 -8.22 14.37
C GLU A 12 -15.92 -7.04 15.15
N SER A 13 -15.12 -6.08 15.61
CA SER A 13 -15.63 -4.93 16.37
C SER A 13 -16.12 -3.84 15.41
N SER A 14 -17.41 -3.85 15.07
CA SER A 14 -18.03 -2.75 14.32
C SER A 14 -18.13 -1.44 15.12
N GLY A 15 -17.91 -1.47 16.44
CA GLY A 15 -18.01 -0.31 17.33
C GLY A 15 -16.75 0.56 17.42
N ALA A 16 -15.61 0.08 16.94
CA ALA A 16 -14.34 0.83 17.00
C ALA A 16 -14.33 2.09 16.11
N ARG A 17 -15.18 2.14 15.07
CA ARG A 17 -15.29 3.30 14.18
C ARG A 17 -16.17 4.42 14.73
N ASP A 18 -17.14 4.10 15.60
CA ASP A 18 -18.08 5.09 16.13
C ASP A 18 -17.38 6.10 17.06
N GLY A 19 -16.31 5.68 17.75
CA GLY A 19 -15.47 6.55 18.59
C GLY A 19 -14.41 7.35 17.83
N LEU A 20 -14.05 6.91 16.62
CA LEU A 20 -12.92 7.47 15.89
C LEU A 20 -13.15 8.92 15.48
N GLY A 21 -14.35 9.24 14.96
CA GLY A 21 -14.68 10.61 14.54
C GLY A 21 -14.52 11.63 15.68
N ALA A 22 -14.98 11.28 16.88
CA ALA A 22 -14.83 12.13 18.07
C ALA A 22 -13.35 12.29 18.48
N SER A 23 -12.58 11.21 18.43
CA SER A 23 -11.14 11.22 18.74
C SER A 23 -10.34 12.08 17.75
N LEU A 24 -10.69 12.04 16.46
CA LEU A 24 -10.09 12.87 15.42
C LEU A 24 -10.37 14.35 15.62
N VAL A 25 -11.64 14.72 15.89
CA VAL A 25 -12.02 16.12 16.14
C VAL A 25 -11.32 16.68 17.37
N ARG A 26 -11.24 15.91 18.48
CA ARG A 26 -10.53 16.33 19.70
C ARG A 26 -9.04 16.62 19.46
N ARG A 27 -8.43 15.94 18.49
CA ARG A 27 -7.02 16.09 18.12
C ARG A 27 -6.79 17.13 17.03
N GLY A 28 -7.85 17.83 16.59
CA GLY A 28 -7.75 18.88 15.58
C GLY A 28 -7.67 18.37 14.15
N PHE A 29 -8.00 17.09 13.89
CA PHE A 29 -8.18 16.63 12.52
C PHE A 29 -9.43 17.25 11.91
N VAL A 30 -9.29 17.77 10.70
CA VAL A 30 -10.38 18.36 9.92
C VAL A 30 -10.80 17.36 8.84
N GLU A 31 -12.11 17.08 8.76
CA GLU A 31 -12.65 16.27 7.67
C GLU A 31 -12.65 17.07 6.37
N THR A 32 -12.09 16.48 5.33
CA THR A 32 -12.04 17.02 3.97
C THR A 32 -13.24 16.53 3.15
N THR A 33 -13.54 17.21 2.04
CA THR A 33 -14.61 16.85 1.11
C THR A 33 -14.51 15.43 0.53
N THR A 34 -13.33 14.80 0.61
CA THR A 34 -13.06 13.43 0.17
C THR A 34 -13.18 12.38 1.27
N LYS A 35 -13.75 12.70 2.45
CA LYS A 35 -13.81 11.81 3.63
C LYS A 35 -12.43 11.37 4.14
N HIS A 36 -11.42 12.22 3.95
CA HIS A 36 -10.14 12.07 4.64
C HIS A 36 -10.10 13.02 5.82
N HIS A 37 -9.37 12.65 6.86
CA HIS A 37 -9.12 13.53 7.99
C HIS A 37 -7.69 14.03 7.92
N GLU A 38 -7.50 15.34 8.05
CA GLU A 38 -6.19 15.98 7.94
C GLU A 38 -5.87 16.76 9.20
N LEU A 39 -4.66 16.58 9.72
CA LEU A 39 -4.08 17.37 10.79
C LEU A 39 -2.93 18.19 10.22
N ALA A 40 -3.08 19.51 10.23
CA ALA A 40 -2.05 20.44 9.80
C ALA A 40 -0.97 20.56 10.89
N LEU A 41 0.26 20.20 10.54
CA LEU A 41 1.47 20.46 11.33
C LEU A 41 2.31 21.54 10.64
N PRO A 42 3.20 22.26 11.36
CA PRO A 42 4.04 23.29 10.78
C PRO A 42 4.87 22.81 9.58
N GLY A 43 5.40 21.58 9.63
CA GLY A 43 6.19 20.99 8.54
C GLY A 43 5.39 20.24 7.46
N GLY A 44 4.07 20.12 7.57
CA GLY A 44 3.25 19.37 6.61
C GLY A 44 1.96 18.82 7.18
N VAL A 45 1.25 18.00 6.39
CA VAL A 45 -0.07 17.47 6.77
C VAL A 45 0.00 15.98 7.06
N VAL A 46 -0.47 15.61 8.26
CA VAL A 46 -0.78 14.21 8.61
C VAL A 46 -2.17 13.91 8.07
N ARG A 47 -2.30 12.87 7.27
CA ARG A 47 -3.56 12.48 6.66
C ARG A 47 -3.97 11.12 7.18
N LEU A 48 -5.26 10.95 7.40
CA LEU A 48 -5.90 9.69 7.70
C LEU A 48 -6.94 9.42 6.61
N ALA A 49 -6.81 8.30 5.92
CA ALA A 49 -7.71 7.89 4.84
C ALA A 49 -8.02 6.39 4.92
N PRO A 50 -9.13 5.91 4.33
CA PRO A 50 -9.34 4.48 4.15
C PRO A 50 -8.17 3.85 3.40
N SER A 51 -7.67 2.71 3.89
CA SER A 51 -6.59 2.00 3.20
C SER A 51 -7.10 1.47 1.87
N ALA A 52 -6.50 1.92 0.76
CA ALA A 52 -6.76 1.33 -0.54
C ALA A 52 -6.00 -0.01 -0.64
N ALA A 53 -6.70 -1.10 -0.97
CA ALA A 53 -6.04 -2.35 -1.33
C ALA A 53 -5.21 -2.13 -2.60
N GLY A 54 -3.88 -2.17 -2.51
CA GLY A 54 -2.98 -2.01 -3.64
C GLY A 54 -2.00 -3.19 -3.72
N GLY A 55 -1.95 -3.87 -4.87
CA GLY A 55 -1.05 -5.00 -5.11
C GLY A 55 -1.71 -6.14 -5.92
N TRP A 56 -0.92 -7.12 -6.34
CA TRP A 56 -1.42 -8.33 -7.03
C TRP A 56 -2.28 -9.24 -6.11
N ASP A 57 -2.14 -9.10 -4.78
CA ASP A 57 -2.89 -9.86 -3.77
C ASP A 57 -4.12 -9.11 -3.21
N ALA A 58 -4.52 -8.00 -3.85
CA ALA A 58 -5.60 -7.12 -3.38
C ALA A 58 -6.95 -7.83 -3.15
N GLN A 59 -7.16 -9.01 -3.74
CA GLN A 59 -8.40 -9.78 -3.59
C GLN A 59 -8.46 -10.61 -2.30
N ALA A 60 -7.33 -11.06 -1.77
CA ALA A 60 -7.27 -11.74 -0.47
C ALA A 60 -7.30 -10.75 0.70
N ASP A 61 -6.71 -9.56 0.50
CA ASP A 61 -6.68 -8.49 1.49
C ASP A 61 -7.92 -7.59 1.47
N ALA A 62 -8.73 -7.59 0.40
CA ALA A 62 -9.93 -6.73 0.25
C ALA A 62 -10.88 -6.78 1.45
N GLN A 63 -11.04 -7.95 2.09
CA GLN A 63 -11.91 -8.15 3.26
C GLN A 63 -11.29 -7.64 4.57
N ARG A 64 -9.95 -7.57 4.68
CA ARG A 64 -9.26 -6.95 5.82
C ARG A 64 -9.07 -5.44 5.61
N THR A 65 -8.81 -5.01 4.38
CA THR A 65 -8.54 -3.60 4.03
C THR A 65 -9.77 -2.72 4.05
N SER A 66 -10.97 -3.29 3.82
CA SER A 66 -12.24 -2.56 3.91
C SER A 66 -12.51 -2.02 5.33
N GLN A 67 -11.77 -2.51 6.33
CA GLN A 67 -11.84 -2.06 7.72
C GLN A 67 -10.60 -1.30 8.22
N SER A 68 -9.56 -1.14 7.41
CA SER A 68 -8.33 -0.45 7.84
C SER A 68 -8.25 1.01 7.38
N LEU A 69 -7.58 1.84 8.17
CA LEU A 69 -7.30 3.25 7.88
C LEU A 69 -5.78 3.44 7.81
N THR A 70 -5.32 4.17 6.81
CA THR A 70 -3.91 4.53 6.67
C THR A 70 -3.73 5.94 7.19
N LEU A 71 -2.84 6.08 8.17
CA LEU A 71 -2.30 7.35 8.64
C LEU A 71 -0.96 7.57 7.95
N ASP A 72 -0.87 8.62 7.14
CA ASP A 72 0.30 8.93 6.34
C ASP A 72 0.77 10.37 6.55
N PHE A 73 2.09 10.57 6.65
CA PHE A 73 2.69 11.89 6.89
C PHE A 73 4.02 12.05 6.15
N PRO A 74 4.41 13.29 5.80
CA PRO A 74 5.61 13.51 4.99
C PRO A 74 6.88 13.10 5.76
N LEU A 75 7.82 12.49 5.03
CA LEU A 75 9.14 12.16 5.57
C LEU A 75 10.01 13.39 5.85
N GLY A 76 9.61 14.60 5.42
CA GLY A 76 10.34 15.85 5.66
C GLY A 76 9.85 16.66 6.87
N LEU A 77 9.08 16.04 7.77
CA LEU A 77 8.70 16.69 9.02
C LEU A 77 9.93 16.89 9.91
N SER A 78 9.91 17.96 10.73
CA SER A 78 10.85 18.10 11.84
C SER A 78 10.72 16.91 12.82
N ASP A 79 11.77 16.58 13.56
CA ASP A 79 11.72 15.50 14.56
C ASP A 79 10.54 15.66 15.54
N ALA A 80 10.27 16.90 15.97
CA ALA A 80 9.17 17.21 16.88
C ALA A 80 7.78 16.98 16.23
N ASP A 81 7.64 17.22 14.92
CA ASP A 81 6.39 17.02 14.20
C ASP A 81 6.21 15.56 13.77
N GLY A 82 7.29 14.88 13.36
CA GLY A 82 7.29 13.45 13.09
C GLY A 82 6.96 12.64 14.34
N ARG A 83 7.52 13.02 15.50
CA ARG A 83 7.17 12.44 16.79
C ARG A 83 5.69 12.63 17.11
N ARG A 84 5.17 13.86 16.94
CA ARG A 84 3.74 14.15 17.14
C ARG A 84 2.83 13.35 16.21
N ALA A 85 3.21 13.14 14.95
CA ALA A 85 2.44 12.33 14.01
C ALA A 85 2.38 10.85 14.42
N ILE A 86 3.52 10.29 14.84
CA ILE A 86 3.60 8.91 15.35
C ILE A 86 2.82 8.77 16.66
N ASP A 87 2.98 9.72 17.58
CA ASP A 87 2.27 9.71 18.84
C ASP A 87 0.75 9.76 18.62
N ALA A 88 0.28 10.59 17.68
CA ALA A 88 -1.12 10.62 17.30
C ALA A 88 -1.62 9.27 16.75
N ALA A 89 -0.80 8.52 16.01
CA ALA A 89 -1.17 7.21 15.50
C ALA A 89 -1.33 6.17 16.62
N PHE A 90 -0.38 6.12 17.56
CA PHE A 90 -0.47 5.22 18.72
C PHE A 90 -1.66 5.55 19.61
N ASP A 91 -1.87 6.82 19.90
CA ASP A 91 -2.98 7.20 20.76
C ASP A 91 -4.34 6.94 20.08
N LEU A 92 -4.46 7.23 18.78
CA LEU A 92 -5.67 6.88 18.01
C LEU A 92 -5.92 5.37 18.01
N ALA A 93 -4.86 4.56 17.92
CA ALA A 93 -4.98 3.12 18.02
C ALA A 93 -5.51 2.71 19.39
N GLN A 94 -4.90 3.21 20.47
CA GLN A 94 -5.25 2.87 21.84
C GLN A 94 -6.66 3.35 22.23
N GLU A 95 -7.01 4.60 21.94
CA GLU A 95 -8.30 5.22 22.31
C GLU A 95 -9.49 4.51 21.66
N ASN A 96 -9.28 3.94 20.47
CA ASN A 96 -10.35 3.34 19.66
C ASN A 96 -10.27 1.80 19.61
N GLY A 97 -9.35 1.19 20.37
CA GLY A 97 -9.16 -0.26 20.39
C GLY A 97 -8.76 -0.84 19.04
N LEU A 98 -7.97 -0.11 18.27
CA LEU A 98 -7.44 -0.51 16.96
C LEU A 98 -6.02 -1.07 17.13
N GLU A 99 -5.66 -1.99 16.25
CA GLU A 99 -4.30 -2.45 16.08
C GLU A 99 -3.54 -1.49 15.16
N LEU A 100 -2.34 -1.11 15.56
CA LEU A 100 -1.44 -0.33 14.73
C LEU A 100 -0.48 -1.29 14.02
N PHE A 101 -0.33 -1.15 12.71
CA PHE A 101 0.54 -1.98 11.88
C PHE A 101 1.50 -1.12 11.08
N ASP A 102 2.78 -1.47 11.11
CA ASP A 102 3.80 -0.81 10.30
C ASP A 102 4.11 -1.66 9.05
N PRO A 103 3.74 -1.21 7.83
CA PRO A 103 3.99 -1.96 6.61
C PRO A 103 5.47 -2.09 6.26
N GLN A 104 6.33 -1.21 6.77
CA GLN A 104 7.77 -1.28 6.52
C GLN A 104 8.46 -2.32 7.40
N MET A 105 7.94 -2.53 8.62
CA MET A 105 8.43 -3.56 9.54
C MET A 105 7.71 -4.90 9.35
N GLY A 106 6.52 -4.89 8.76
CA GLY A 106 5.71 -6.08 8.51
C GLY A 106 5.06 -6.66 9.77
N GLU A 107 4.92 -5.89 10.84
CA GLU A 107 4.41 -6.35 12.13
C GLU A 107 3.41 -5.38 12.78
N CYS A 108 2.60 -5.93 13.69
CA CYS A 108 1.73 -5.13 14.56
C CYS A 108 2.56 -4.49 15.67
N LEU A 109 2.29 -3.23 15.96
CA LEU A 109 3.00 -2.41 16.91
C LEU A 109 2.25 -2.37 18.24
N SER A 110 3.01 -2.45 19.33
CA SER A 110 2.56 -2.17 20.69
C SER A 110 3.09 -0.81 21.15
N ASP A 111 2.53 -0.24 22.22
CA ASP A 111 2.99 1.06 22.74
C ASP A 111 4.47 1.08 23.15
N LYS A 112 5.07 -0.10 23.43
CA LYS A 112 6.51 -0.25 23.68
C LYS A 112 7.36 -0.01 22.44
N ASP A 113 6.79 -0.15 21.25
CA ASP A 113 7.47 -0.01 19.96
C ASP A 113 7.53 1.43 19.47
N ARG A 114 6.90 2.37 20.19
CA ARG A 114 6.78 3.79 19.80
C ARG A 114 8.14 4.42 19.47
N GLU A 115 9.14 4.22 20.32
CA GLU A 115 10.49 4.77 20.09
C GLU A 115 11.19 4.09 18.90
N ARG A 116 10.96 2.78 18.72
CA ARG A 116 11.54 2.00 17.61
C ARG A 116 10.97 2.46 16.27
N VAL A 117 9.68 2.77 16.21
CA VAL A 117 9.01 3.32 15.01
C VAL A 117 9.53 4.73 14.71
N PHE A 118 9.69 5.57 15.74
CA PHE A 118 10.29 6.89 15.58
C PHE A 118 11.70 6.82 15.01
N GLU A 119 12.53 5.91 15.52
CA GLU A 119 13.87 5.67 14.99
C GLU A 119 13.85 5.15 13.54
N ASN A 120 12.91 4.27 13.19
CA ASN A 120 12.76 3.77 11.83
C ASN A 120 12.34 4.88 10.84
N TRP A 121 11.39 5.73 11.25
CA TRP A 121 11.01 6.93 10.52
C TRP A 121 12.21 7.86 10.33
N ARG A 122 12.99 8.13 11.39
CA ARG A 122 14.18 8.99 11.34
C ARG A 122 15.26 8.45 10.41
N ARG A 123 15.48 7.13 10.39
CA ARG A 123 16.39 6.50 9.41
C ARG A 123 15.89 6.66 7.98
N SER A 124 14.58 6.52 7.78
CA SER A 124 13.94 6.73 6.47
C SER A 124 14.06 8.20 6.02
N HIS A 125 13.87 9.14 6.94
CA HIS A 125 14.15 10.57 6.75
C HIS A 125 15.62 10.78 6.35
N ALA A 126 16.58 10.35 7.18
CA ALA A 126 18.01 10.52 6.93
C ALA A 126 18.43 9.94 5.58
N PHE A 127 18.01 8.71 5.25
CA PHE A 127 18.30 8.11 3.95
C PHE A 127 17.77 8.96 2.78
N GLN A 128 16.55 9.50 2.90
CA GLN A 128 15.96 10.31 1.84
C GLN A 128 16.69 11.65 1.64
N PHE A 129 17.12 12.30 2.72
CA PHE A 129 17.73 13.63 2.63
C PHE A 129 19.25 13.57 2.41
N GLU A 130 19.93 12.59 3.01
CA GLU A 130 21.39 12.44 2.94
C GLU A 130 21.85 11.63 1.73
N VAL A 131 21.21 10.50 1.42
CA VAL A 131 21.67 9.57 0.37
C VAL A 131 21.06 9.91 -1.00
N ALA A 132 19.80 10.34 -1.04
CA ALA A 132 19.17 10.74 -2.29
C ALA A 132 19.51 12.18 -2.74
N GLY A 133 20.43 12.86 -2.04
CA GLY A 133 20.94 14.18 -2.42
C GLY A 133 19.89 15.31 -2.44
N ARG A 134 18.83 15.20 -1.63
CA ARG A 134 17.75 16.19 -1.57
C ARG A 134 17.93 17.15 -0.40
N THR A 135 19.04 17.87 -0.36
CA THR A 135 19.35 18.73 0.80
C THR A 135 18.61 20.07 0.85
N ASP A 136 17.76 20.45 -0.13
CA ASP A 136 17.30 21.86 -0.23
C ASP A 136 15.85 22.10 -0.71
N LEU A 137 14.87 21.28 -0.33
CA LEU A 137 13.51 21.49 -0.86
C LEU A 137 12.44 21.52 0.23
N GLY A 138 12.57 22.56 1.06
CA GLY A 138 11.44 23.15 1.76
C GLY A 138 10.49 23.87 0.79
N VAL A 139 9.20 23.63 0.99
CA VAL A 139 8.06 24.52 0.73
C VAL A 139 7.63 24.83 -0.73
N ASP A 140 8.47 24.82 -1.77
CA ASP A 140 8.02 25.40 -3.08
C ASP A 140 8.33 24.62 -4.37
N LEU A 141 8.51 23.29 -4.32
CA LEU A 141 8.51 22.54 -5.58
C LEU A 141 7.11 22.13 -6.00
N PRO A 142 6.71 22.41 -7.26
CA PRO A 142 5.49 21.83 -7.79
C PRO A 142 5.58 20.32 -7.64
N SER A 143 4.58 19.73 -6.97
CA SER A 143 4.36 18.29 -6.93
C SER A 143 4.76 17.71 -8.27
N ALA A 144 5.75 16.80 -8.27
CA ALA A 144 6.19 16.13 -9.48
C ALA A 144 4.91 15.72 -10.23
N PRO A 145 4.73 16.18 -11.48
CA PRO A 145 3.46 16.02 -12.17
C PRO A 145 3.09 14.56 -12.09
N ALA A 146 1.90 14.27 -11.53
CA ALA A 146 1.37 12.92 -11.42
C ALA A 146 1.70 12.20 -12.73
N PRO A 147 2.31 11.01 -12.69
CA PRO A 147 2.76 10.34 -13.90
C PRO A 147 1.57 10.35 -14.84
N LYS A 148 1.71 11.09 -15.95
CA LYS A 148 0.67 11.13 -16.97
C LYS A 148 0.57 9.69 -17.44
N THR A 149 -0.42 8.98 -16.94
CA THR A 149 -0.87 7.71 -17.48
C THR A 149 -1.45 8.02 -18.84
N SER A 150 -0.57 8.30 -19.81
CA SER A 150 -0.91 8.24 -21.20
C SER A 150 -1.16 6.77 -21.48
N SER A 151 -2.39 6.34 -21.23
CA SER A 151 -2.92 5.06 -21.69
C SER A 151 -2.89 5.09 -23.20
N ASN A 152 -1.73 4.80 -23.78
CA ASN A 152 -1.58 4.74 -25.21
C ASN A 152 -2.18 3.40 -25.66
N THR A 153 -3.43 3.45 -26.12
CA THR A 153 -4.21 2.29 -26.59
C THR A 153 -3.43 1.46 -27.60
N ARG A 154 -2.54 2.09 -28.38
CA ARG A 154 -1.65 1.40 -29.32
C ARG A 154 -0.66 0.46 -28.63
N ILE A 155 -0.08 0.85 -27.50
CA ILE A 155 0.84 0.01 -26.72
C ILE A 155 0.09 -1.17 -26.10
N LYS A 156 -1.14 -0.95 -25.61
CA LYS A 156 -1.99 -2.03 -25.09
C LYS A 156 -2.34 -3.06 -26.16
N ILE A 157 -2.69 -2.61 -27.38
CA ILE A 157 -2.97 -3.49 -28.52
C ILE A 157 -1.72 -4.27 -28.92
N LEU A 158 -0.56 -3.60 -28.98
CA LEU A 158 0.70 -4.25 -29.33
C LEU A 158 1.07 -5.34 -28.31
N LEU A 159 0.95 -5.05 -27.01
CA LEU A 159 1.20 -6.02 -25.96
C LEU A 159 0.23 -7.22 -26.02
N LEU A 160 -1.04 -6.96 -26.33
CA LEU A 160 -2.04 -8.01 -26.49
C LEU A 160 -1.72 -8.91 -27.69
N LEU A 161 -1.30 -8.33 -28.82
CA LEU A 161 -0.88 -9.09 -30.00
C LEU A 161 0.36 -9.94 -29.72
N VAL A 162 1.37 -9.39 -29.03
CA VAL A 162 2.56 -10.14 -28.64
C VAL A 162 2.18 -11.30 -27.71
N GLY A 163 1.33 -11.06 -26.70
CA GLY A 163 0.83 -12.10 -25.81
C GLY A 163 0.09 -13.21 -26.57
N LEU A 164 -0.75 -12.85 -27.53
CA LEU A 164 -1.47 -13.80 -28.37
C LEU A 164 -0.54 -14.63 -29.27
N CYS A 165 0.48 -14.00 -29.85
CA CYS A 165 1.49 -14.70 -30.64
C CYS A 165 2.29 -15.71 -29.81
N VAL A 166 2.71 -15.32 -28.60
CA VAL A 166 3.42 -16.24 -27.68
C VAL A 166 2.52 -17.42 -27.32
N LEU A 167 1.25 -17.17 -27.00
CA LEU A 167 0.29 -18.23 -26.70
C LEU A 167 0.12 -19.19 -27.90
N ALA A 168 -0.01 -18.66 -29.12
CA ALA A 168 -0.13 -19.46 -30.33
C ALA A 168 1.11 -20.34 -30.58
N VAL A 169 2.32 -19.81 -30.35
CA VAL A 169 3.57 -20.58 -30.46
C VAL A 169 3.63 -21.70 -29.43
N LEU A 170 3.19 -21.45 -28.19
CA LEU A 170 3.16 -22.47 -27.14
C LEU A 170 2.13 -23.56 -27.44
N VAL A 171 0.95 -23.21 -27.92
CA VAL A 171 -0.08 -24.17 -28.34
C VAL A 171 0.42 -25.00 -29.51
N LEU A 172 1.02 -24.38 -30.54
CA LEU A 172 1.56 -25.10 -31.68
C LEU A 172 2.66 -26.08 -31.27
N ARG A 173 3.57 -25.64 -30.38
CA ARG A 173 4.62 -26.50 -29.81
C ARG A 173 4.03 -27.68 -29.03
N SER A 174 2.99 -27.43 -28.24
CA SER A 174 2.28 -28.47 -27.49
C SER A 174 1.61 -29.48 -28.43
N CYS A 175 0.90 -29.02 -29.46
CA CYS A 175 0.27 -29.89 -30.45
C CYS A 175 1.29 -30.69 -31.27
N LEU A 176 2.42 -30.09 -31.65
CA LEU A 176 3.53 -30.78 -32.33
C LEU A 176 4.14 -31.87 -31.43
N SER A 177 4.33 -31.58 -30.14
CA SER A 177 4.81 -32.57 -29.17
C SER A 177 3.85 -33.73 -29.05
N GLN A 178 2.54 -33.47 -28.94
CA GLN A 178 1.51 -34.51 -28.86
C GLN A 178 1.41 -35.34 -30.15
N LEU A 179 1.57 -34.72 -31.32
CA LEU A 179 1.61 -35.41 -32.61
C LEU A 179 2.85 -36.29 -32.75
N LEU A 180 4.02 -35.79 -32.33
CA LEU A 180 5.26 -36.56 -32.30
C LEU A 180 5.19 -37.72 -31.32
N ASP A 181 4.68 -37.51 -30.11
CA ASP A 181 4.50 -38.56 -29.11
C ASP A 181 3.55 -39.65 -29.61
N ARG A 182 2.47 -39.27 -30.30
CA ARG A 182 1.50 -40.22 -30.87
C ARG A 182 2.04 -40.97 -32.09
N ALA A 183 2.96 -40.37 -32.83
CA ALA A 183 3.65 -41.01 -33.95
C ALA A 183 4.77 -41.96 -33.48
N MET A 184 5.50 -41.59 -32.42
CA MET A 184 6.60 -42.39 -31.88
C MET A 184 6.15 -43.50 -30.92
N ASN A 185 5.00 -43.33 -30.25
CA ASN A 185 4.35 -44.35 -29.42
C ASN A 185 2.91 -44.58 -29.91
N PRO A 186 2.71 -45.31 -31.02
CA PRO A 186 1.37 -45.63 -31.47
C PRO A 186 0.64 -46.44 -30.38
N PRO A 187 -0.60 -46.08 -30.02
CA PRO A 187 -1.35 -46.84 -29.03
C PRO A 187 -1.50 -48.28 -29.52
N ALA A 188 -1.05 -49.23 -28.70
CA ALA A 188 -1.15 -50.65 -29.02
C ALA A 188 -2.60 -50.99 -29.41
N ALA A 189 -2.77 -51.54 -30.61
CA ALA A 189 -4.07 -51.91 -31.13
C ALA A 189 -4.69 -52.98 -30.22
N GLY A 190 -5.75 -52.58 -29.51
CA GLY A 190 -6.85 -53.42 -29.05
C GLY A 190 -6.51 -54.67 -28.23
N ALA A 191 -6.59 -54.55 -26.91
CA ALA A 191 -7.19 -55.62 -26.12
C ALA A 191 -8.71 -55.35 -26.09
N LYS A 192 -9.47 -56.10 -26.89
CA LYS A 192 -10.94 -56.19 -26.74
C LYS A 192 -11.27 -56.80 -25.37
N PRO A 193 -12.46 -56.49 -24.80
CA PRO A 193 -12.92 -57.05 -23.54
C PRO A 193 -13.00 -58.58 -23.56
#